data_AF-A0A0F9P890-F1
#
_entry.id   AF-A0A0F9P890-F1
#
_cell.length_a   1.000
_cell.length_b   1.000
_cell.length_c   1.000
_cell.angle_alpha   90.00
_cell.angle_beta   90.00
_cell.angle_gamma   90.00
#
_symmetry.space_group_name_H-M   'P 1'
#
loop_
_entity.id
_entity.type
_entity.pdbx_description
1 polymer ?
#
loop_
_entity_poly.entity_id
_entity_poly.type
_entity_poly.pdbx_seq_one_letter_code
_entity_poly.pdbx_strand_id
1 'polypeptide(L)'
;MKERIRETYVIANLTLSKLFTEILRNLEGSIIPLLDLRILLRVLKDVPYTNEMEGVYIHESLTICLEHELYAKSSEWSCKVIASKVEKLRDLILFDYLIEGSVIVFCSSQPEWDLRVSLI
;
A
#
# COMPACT_ATOMS: atom_id res chain seq x y z
N MET A 1 8.77 -0.24 -29.03
CA MET A 1 8.34 1.14 -28.73
C MET A 1 8.75 1.41 -27.29
N LYS A 2 9.51 2.49 -27.01
CA LYS A 2 10.03 2.76 -25.66
C LYS A 2 8.90 3.40 -24.85
N GLU A 3 8.53 2.79 -23.73
CA GLU A 3 7.42 3.29 -22.92
C GLU A 3 7.75 4.65 -22.29
N ARG A 4 6.73 5.51 -22.14
CA ARG A 4 6.91 6.85 -21.58
C ARG A 4 6.74 6.82 -20.07
N ILE A 5 7.81 7.21 -19.37
CA ILE A 5 7.75 7.49 -17.93
C ILE A 5 6.83 8.67 -17.70
N ARG A 6 5.87 8.49 -16.80
CA ARG A 6 5.00 9.55 -16.31
C ARG A 6 5.67 10.29 -15.15
N GLU A 7 6.15 9.54 -14.17
CA GLU A 7 6.72 10.10 -12.94
C GLU A 7 7.63 9.09 -12.22
N THR A 8 8.59 9.60 -11.45
CA THR A 8 9.45 8.80 -10.59
C THR A 8 9.36 9.34 -9.18
N TYR A 9 9.00 8.47 -8.24
CA TYR A 9 8.91 8.80 -6.82
C TYR A 9 10.09 8.18 -6.09
N VAL A 10 10.89 9.01 -5.43
CA VAL A 10 11.99 8.56 -4.57
C VAL A 10 11.45 8.43 -3.14
N ILE A 11 11.66 7.27 -2.53
CA ILE A 11 11.28 6.97 -1.16
C ILE A 11 12.56 6.87 -0.34
N ALA A 12 12.70 7.73 0.65
CA ALA A 12 13.86 7.75 1.53
C ALA A 12 13.41 7.91 2.99
N ASN A 13 13.95 7.07 3.87
CA ASN A 13 13.67 7.11 5.30
C ASN A 13 12.18 7.07 5.67
N LEU A 14 11.36 6.36 4.89
CA LEU A 14 9.94 6.22 5.18
C LEU A 14 9.76 5.03 6.12
N THR A 15 9.28 5.27 7.34
CA THR A 15 8.89 4.17 8.22
C THR A 15 7.53 3.61 7.82
N LEU A 16 7.34 2.30 8.00
CA LEU A 16 6.08 1.64 7.72
C LEU A 16 4.96 2.20 8.60
N SER A 17 5.24 2.47 9.88
CA SER A 17 4.32 3.15 10.81
C SER A 17 3.83 4.52 10.31
N LYS A 18 4.73 5.31 9.71
CA LYS A 18 4.38 6.61 9.13
C LYS A 18 3.51 6.45 7.89
N LEU A 19 3.83 5.50 7.02
CA LEU A 19 3.02 5.20 5.83
C LEU A 19 1.59 4.79 6.22
N PHE A 20 1.43 3.90 7.21
CA PHE A 20 0.12 3.56 7.76
C PHE A 20 -0.65 4.80 8.27
N THR A 21 0.03 5.66 9.03
CA THR A 21 -0.57 6.87 9.60
C THR A 21 -1.07 7.82 8.52
N GLU A 22 -0.28 8.05 7.48
CA GLU A 22 -0.65 8.94 6.37
C GLU A 22 -1.80 8.37 5.55
N ILE A 23 -1.80 7.06 5.27
CA ILE A 23 -2.90 6.40 4.58
C ILE A 23 -4.20 6.52 5.36
N LEU A 24 -4.19 6.20 6.65
CA LEU A 24 -5.38 6.25 7.49
C LEU A 24 -5.93 7.68 7.60
N ARG A 25 -5.06 8.67 7.81
CA ARG A 25 -5.45 10.09 7.84
C ARG A 25 -6.15 10.52 6.54
N ASN A 26 -5.65 10.10 5.38
CA ASN A 26 -6.29 10.40 4.10
C ASN A 26 -7.65 9.72 3.96
N LEU A 27 -7.76 8.44 4.36
CA LEU A 27 -9.01 7.68 4.29
C LEU A 27 -10.08 8.24 5.23
N GLU A 28 -9.72 8.71 6.42
CA GLU A 28 -10.61 9.45 7.31
C GLU A 28 -11.12 10.75 6.67
N GLY A 29 -10.25 11.42 5.92
CA GLY A 29 -10.60 12.56 5.05
C GLY A 29 -11.40 12.19 3.79
N SER A 30 -11.83 10.93 3.65
CA SER A 30 -12.55 10.41 2.47
C SER A 30 -11.76 10.52 1.15
N ILE A 31 -10.43 10.49 1.24
CA ILE A 31 -9.51 10.47 0.11
C ILE A 31 -8.85 9.10 0.06
N ILE A 32 -8.83 8.46 -1.11
CA ILE A 32 -8.13 7.18 -1.31
C ILE A 32 -6.71 7.48 -1.82
N PRO A 33 -5.67 7.34 -0.99
CA PRO A 33 -4.30 7.61 -1.42
C PRO A 33 -3.76 6.40 -2.20
N LEU A 34 -4.11 6.30 -3.48
CA LEU A 34 -3.86 5.11 -4.29
C LEU A 34 -2.38 4.72 -4.37
N LEU A 35 -1.47 5.69 -4.49
CA LEU A 35 -0.04 5.40 -4.56
C LEU A 35 0.48 4.86 -3.23
N ASP A 36 0.14 5.52 -2.12
CA ASP A 36 0.57 5.12 -0.77
C ASP A 36 0.04 3.73 -0.42
N LEU A 37 -1.23 3.44 -0.73
CA LEU A 37 -1.81 2.11 -0.56
C LEU A 37 -1.08 1.06 -1.40
N ARG A 38 -0.71 1.35 -2.65
CA ARG A 38 0.07 0.43 -3.49
C ARG A 38 1.48 0.20 -2.95
N ILE A 39 2.14 1.26 -2.47
CA ILE A 39 3.45 1.16 -1.80
C ILE A 39 3.32 0.25 -0.56
N LEU A 40 2.29 0.49 0.27
CA LEU A 40 2.03 -0.30 1.47
C LEU A 40 1.89 -1.78 1.12
N LEU A 41 0.96 -2.15 0.24
CA LEU A 41 0.74 -3.55 -0.12
C LEU A 41 1.97 -4.18 -0.81
N ARG A 42 2.74 -3.39 -1.58
CA ARG A 42 3.98 -3.88 -2.18
C ARG A 42 5.02 -4.26 -1.11
N VAL A 43 5.21 -3.39 -0.13
CA VAL A 43 6.16 -3.56 0.98
C VAL A 43 5.74 -4.70 1.91
N LEU A 44 4.46 -4.83 2.18
CA LEU A 44 3.93 -5.86 3.07
C LEU A 44 4.07 -7.29 2.53
N LYS A 45 4.49 -7.48 1.27
CA LYS A 45 4.88 -8.80 0.75
C LYS A 45 6.13 -9.36 1.42
N ASP A 46 6.97 -8.48 1.96
CA ASP A 46 8.26 -8.82 2.56
C ASP A 46 8.24 -8.66 4.10
N VAL A 47 7.07 -8.40 4.68
CA VAL A 47 6.87 -8.18 6.13
C VAL A 47 6.05 -9.33 6.71
N PRO A 48 6.52 -10.03 7.75
CA PRO A 48 5.76 -11.09 8.40
C PRO A 48 4.61 -10.53 9.24
N TYR A 49 3.46 -11.21 9.21
CA TYR A 49 2.35 -10.90 10.09
C TYR A 49 2.38 -11.77 11.35
N THR A 50 1.89 -11.22 12.47
CA THR A 50 1.72 -11.98 13.72
C THR A 50 0.67 -13.09 13.57
N ASN A 51 -0.34 -12.88 12.72
CA ASN A 51 -1.27 -13.90 12.24
C ASN A 51 -1.22 -13.93 10.70
N GLU A 52 -0.43 -14.85 10.16
CA GLU A 52 -0.17 -14.93 8.72
C GLU A 52 -1.43 -15.17 7.89
N MET A 53 -2.34 -16.04 8.36
CA MET A 53 -3.57 -16.35 7.62
C MET A 53 -4.48 -15.13 7.50
N GLU A 54 -4.67 -14.39 8.59
CA GLU A 54 -5.49 -13.18 8.59
C GLU A 54 -4.82 -12.05 7.81
N GLY A 55 -3.51 -11.86 8.01
CA GLY A 55 -2.73 -10.84 7.31
C GLY A 55 -2.77 -11.03 5.79
N VAL A 56 -2.50 -12.24 5.31
CA VAL A 56 -2.57 -12.58 3.88
C VAL A 56 -3.98 -12.36 3.33
N TYR A 57 -5.02 -12.80 4.04
CA TYR A 57 -6.41 -12.63 3.59
C TYR A 57 -6.78 -11.14 3.41
N ILE A 58 -6.42 -10.29 4.37
CA ILE A 58 -6.71 -8.85 4.29
C ILE A 58 -5.88 -8.19 3.19
N HIS A 59 -4.60 -8.55 3.08
CA HIS A 59 -3.69 -8.05 2.07
C HIS A 59 -4.17 -8.39 0.64
N GLU A 60 -4.55 -9.63 0.38
CA GLU A 60 -5.11 -10.05 -0.91
C GLU A 60 -6.42 -9.33 -1.22
N SER A 61 -7.32 -9.21 -0.24
CA SER A 61 -8.59 -8.50 -0.38
C SER A 61 -8.38 -7.04 -0.79
N LEU A 62 -7.43 -6.32 -0.17
CA LEU A 62 -7.08 -4.95 -0.54
C LEU A 62 -6.40 -4.87 -1.91
N THR A 63 -5.53 -5.82 -2.23
CA THR A 63 -4.85 -5.88 -3.54
C THR A 63 -5.88 -6.03 -4.66
N ILE A 64 -6.81 -6.97 -4.54
CA ILE A 64 -7.90 -7.19 -5.50
C ILE A 64 -8.75 -5.92 -5.65
N CYS A 65 -9.08 -5.25 -4.54
CA CYS A 65 -9.82 -3.99 -4.58
C CYS A 65 -9.13 -2.94 -5.45
N LEU A 66 -7.83 -2.72 -5.26
CA LEU A 66 -7.08 -1.69 -5.98
C LEU A 66 -6.83 -2.06 -7.43
N GLU A 67 -6.56 -3.33 -7.75
CA GLU A 67 -6.31 -3.81 -9.11
C GLU A 67 -7.55 -3.74 -10.00
N HIS A 68 -8.73 -4.05 -9.44
CA HIS A 68 -9.99 -4.06 -10.17
C HIS A 68 -10.79 -2.77 -10.02
N GLU A 69 -10.24 -1.79 -9.28
CA GLU A 69 -10.88 -0.51 -8.97
C GLU A 69 -12.25 -0.69 -8.29
N LEU A 70 -12.38 -1.69 -7.43
CA LEU A 70 -13.65 -2.00 -6.76
C LEU A 70 -14.13 -0.84 -5.89
N TYR A 71 -13.21 -0.02 -5.38
CA TYR A 71 -13.49 1.23 -4.66
C TYR A 71 -14.29 2.25 -5.48
N ALA A 72 -14.27 2.17 -6.81
CA ALA A 72 -15.04 3.05 -7.70
C ALA A 72 -16.31 2.39 -8.26
N LYS A 73 -16.44 1.06 -8.14
CA LYS A 73 -17.47 0.25 -8.80
C LYS A 73 -18.45 -0.41 -7.85
N SER A 74 -18.04 -0.68 -6.61
CA SER A 74 -18.83 -1.38 -5.60
C SER A 74 -19.06 -0.50 -4.38
N SER A 75 -20.30 -0.45 -3.89
CA SER A 75 -20.64 0.22 -2.64
C SER A 75 -20.01 -0.44 -1.40
N GLU A 76 -19.49 -1.66 -1.54
CA GLU A 76 -18.83 -2.40 -0.45
C GLU A 76 -17.46 -1.81 -0.10
N TRP A 77 -16.80 -1.12 -1.04
CA TRP A 77 -15.44 -0.61 -0.88
C TRP A 77 -15.43 0.91 -0.64
N SER A 78 -15.89 1.32 0.54
CA SER A 78 -15.79 2.71 0.99
C SER A 78 -14.44 3.00 1.67
N CYS A 79 -14.06 4.28 1.78
CA CYS A 79 -12.88 4.70 2.55
C CYS A 79 -12.88 4.13 3.98
N LYS A 80 -14.06 4.03 4.61
CA LYS A 80 -14.22 3.44 5.95
C LYS A 80 -13.87 1.95 5.98
N VAL A 81 -14.28 1.19 4.96
CA VAL A 81 -13.98 -0.25 4.85
C VAL A 81 -12.50 -0.47 4.57
N ILE A 82 -11.92 0.35 3.68
CA ILE A 82 -10.48 0.31 3.39
C ILE A 82 -9.68 0.66 4.64
N ALA A 83 -10.05 1.72 5.36
CA ALA A 83 -9.40 2.13 6.60
C ALA A 83 -9.42 1.01 7.64
N SER A 84 -10.57 0.39 7.89
CA SER A 84 -10.66 -0.72 8.85
C SER A 84 -9.76 -1.90 8.49
N LYS A 85 -9.60 -2.21 7.20
CA LYS A 85 -8.67 -3.27 6.76
C LYS A 85 -7.20 -2.85 6.92
N VAL A 86 -6.87 -1.60 6.60
CA VAL A 86 -5.51 -1.05 6.78
C VAL A 86 -5.13 -1.00 8.27
N GLU A 87 -6.04 -0.61 9.16
CA GLU A 87 -5.83 -0.66 10.61
C GLU A 87 -5.55 -2.08 11.08
N LYS A 88 -6.33 -3.07 10.63
CA LYS A 88 -6.08 -4.47 10.98
C LYS A 88 -4.71 -4.95 10.50
N LEU A 89 -4.30 -4.60 9.28
CA LEU A 89 -2.96 -4.93 8.79
C LEU A 89 -1.87 -4.31 9.68
N ARG A 90 -2.04 -3.05 10.09
CA ARG A 90 -1.11 -2.38 11.01
C ARG A 90 -0.99 -3.14 12.32
N ASP A 91 -2.12 -3.56 12.89
CA ASP A 91 -2.16 -4.24 14.19
C ASP A 91 -1.57 -5.67 14.12
N LEU A 92 -1.45 -6.24 12.91
CA LEU A 92 -0.82 -7.52 12.65
C LEU A 92 0.71 -7.44 12.45
N ILE A 93 1.31 -6.26 12.52
CA ILE A 93 2.74 -6.06 12.29
C ILE A 93 3.42 -5.76 13.62
N LEU A 94 4.42 -6.57 13.99
CA LEU A 94 5.07 -6.51 15.30
C LEU A 94 6.15 -5.42 15.38
N PHE A 95 6.85 -5.17 14.28
CA PHE A 95 8.00 -4.29 14.24
C PHE A 95 7.79 -3.17 13.24
N ASP A 96 8.50 -2.06 13.41
CA ASP A 96 8.56 -1.04 12.38
C ASP A 96 9.64 -1.39 11.35
N TYR A 97 9.45 -0.90 10.13
CA TYR A 97 10.33 -1.18 9.01
C TYR A 97 10.69 0.11 8.30
N LEU A 98 11.94 0.21 7.87
CA LEU A 98 12.41 1.26 6.98
C LEU A 98 12.15 0.86 5.53
N ILE A 99 11.53 1.76 4.78
CA ILE A 99 11.23 1.64 3.36
C ILE A 99 12.12 2.63 2.61
N GLU A 100 12.87 2.13 1.64
CA GLU A 100 13.76 2.93 0.80
C GLU A 100 13.68 2.49 -0.67
N GLY A 101 14.00 3.40 -1.58
CA GLY A 101 14.14 3.10 -3.01
C GLY A 101 13.32 4.01 -3.89
N SER A 102 12.71 3.47 -4.94
CA SER A 102 11.92 4.26 -5.88
C SER A 102 10.79 3.49 -6.56
N VAL A 103 9.82 4.25 -7.06
CA VAL A 103 8.73 3.76 -7.90
C VAL A 103 8.73 4.55 -9.19
N ILE A 104 8.76 3.86 -10.32
CA ILE A 104 8.64 4.47 -11.64
C ILE A 104 7.24 4.19 -12.16
N VAL A 105 6.46 5.25 -12.37
CA VAL A 105 5.10 5.17 -12.92
C VAL A 105 5.16 5.49 -14.41
N PHE A 106 4.59 4.60 -15.22
CA PHE A 106 4.49 4.76 -16.66
C PHE A 106 3.11 5.27 -17.07
N CYS A 107 2.97 5.71 -18.32
CA CYS A 107 1.67 6.15 -18.85
C CYS A 107 0.69 4.99 -19.12
N SER A 108 1.19 3.80 -19.44
CA SER A 108 0.37 2.68 -19.97
C SER A 108 0.63 1.32 -19.32
N SER A 109 1.72 1.16 -18.58
CA SER A 109 2.08 -0.07 -17.89
C SER A 109 1.97 0.03 -16.38
N GLN A 110 2.15 -1.13 -15.73
CA GLN A 110 2.24 -1.19 -14.28
C GLN A 110 3.48 -0.46 -13.79
N PRO A 111 3.45 0.12 -12.58
CA PRO A 111 4.64 0.72 -12.01
C PRO A 111 5.78 -0.29 -11.86
N GLU A 112 7.00 0.17 -12.11
CA GLU A 112 8.21 -0.55 -11.74
C GLU A 112 8.59 -0.20 -10.30
N TRP A 113 8.91 -1.23 -9.51
CA TRP A 113 9.19 -1.12 -8.09
C TRP A 113 10.64 -1.50 -7.83
N ASP A 114 11.43 -0.55 -7.35
CA ASP A 114 12.75 -0.79 -6.75
C ASP A 114 12.67 -0.36 -5.29
N LEU A 115 11.93 -1.15 -4.50
CA LEU A 115 11.73 -0.89 -3.06
C LEU A 115 12.48 -1.92 -2.24
N ARG A 116 13.07 -1.45 -1.15
CA ARG A 116 13.74 -2.26 -0.14
C ARG A 116 13.08 -2.01 1.21
N VAL A 117 12.96 -3.09 1.97
CA VAL A 117 12.34 -3.09 3.28
C VAL A 117 13.36 -3.67 4.25
N SER A 118 13.62 -2.97 5.35
CA SER A 118 14.54 -3.43 6.39
C SER A 118 13.96 -3.19 7.77
N LEU A 119 14.20 -4.12 8.69
CA LEU A 119 13.79 -4.01 10.08
C LEU A 119 14.59 -2.90 10.77
N ILE A 120 13.93 -2.08 11.60
CA ILE A 120 14.56 -1.04 12.44
C ILE A 120 14.82 -1.57 13.85
#